data_AF-A0A6A8H1N4-F1
#
_entry.id   AF-A0A6A8H1N4-F1
#
_cell.length_a   1.000
_cell.length_b   1.000
_cell.length_c   1.000
_cell.angle_alpha   90.00
_cell.angle_beta   90.00
_cell.angle_gamma   90.00
#
_symmetry.space_group_name_H-M   'P 1'
#
loop_
_entity.id
_entity.type
_entity.pdbx_description
1 polymer ?
#
loop_
_entity_poly.entity_id
_entity_poly.type
_entity_poly.pdbx_seq_one_letter_code
_entity_poly.pdbx_strand_id
1 'polypeptide(L)'
;MLLVLGLGFILGYRTRTYMNQIVVETTDAVLKEGPGTEFPQKSFLKKEQRLTVYSRKNHWLHVKTDNGKTGWVADWMIADGYKNPIEKLSDATIVIDAGHGGADSGALSIKNKMEKKYTLLYAKELEQKLEGYGTKVYMTRSSDKTVSLSSRPILAQQVHADAFISIHFDSCDQPNAASGFTTYYYHTGKSLKLARCINQSFGALGLENRGVEKGDFLVIRDNTQPSVLLEMGYINTQKDFDNISDPSYRSEAMDDVVKGLKKFIENND
;
A
#
# COMPACT_ATOMS: atom_id res chain seq x y z
N MET A 1 -15.24 -38.21 -41.16
CA MET A 1 -14.10 -38.00 -40.24
C MET A 1 -13.85 -36.51 -39.90
N LEU A 2 -14.84 -35.61 -40.06
CA LEU A 2 -14.73 -34.17 -39.69
C LEU A 2 -15.59 -33.78 -38.48
N LEU A 3 -16.63 -34.55 -38.15
CA LEU A 3 -17.54 -34.30 -37.01
C LEU A 3 -16.95 -34.66 -35.65
N VAL A 4 -16.05 -35.66 -35.58
CA VAL A 4 -15.45 -36.13 -34.31
C VAL A 4 -14.37 -35.17 -33.80
N LEU A 5 -13.65 -34.49 -34.69
CA LEU A 5 -12.62 -33.49 -34.32
C LEU A 5 -13.24 -32.19 -33.77
N GLY A 6 -14.39 -31.76 -34.30
CA GLY A 6 -15.09 -30.55 -33.83
C GLY A 6 -15.69 -30.70 -32.43
N LEU A 7 -16.25 -31.88 -32.11
CA LEU A 7 -16.80 -32.19 -30.78
C LEU A 7 -15.72 -32.21 -29.69
N GLY A 8 -14.54 -32.78 -29.96
CA GLY A 8 -13.41 -32.77 -29.03
C GLY A 8 -12.86 -31.36 -28.76
N PHE A 9 -12.86 -30.49 -29.78
CA PHE A 9 -12.44 -29.09 -29.65
C PHE A 9 -13.47 -28.26 -28.86
N ILE A 10 -14.77 -28.48 -29.10
CA ILE A 10 -15.86 -27.82 -28.37
C ILE A 10 -15.91 -28.29 -26.91
N LEU A 11 -15.75 -29.58 -26.65
CA LEU A 11 -15.69 -30.13 -25.29
C LEU A 11 -14.44 -29.61 -24.57
N GLY A 12 -13.26 -29.66 -25.18
CA GLY A 12 -12.02 -29.14 -24.61
C GLY A 12 -12.06 -27.63 -24.34
N TYR A 13 -12.65 -26.84 -25.24
CA TYR A 13 -12.87 -25.40 -25.05
C TYR A 13 -13.86 -25.13 -23.91
N ARG A 14 -14.97 -25.87 -23.83
CA ARG A 14 -15.97 -25.77 -22.75
C ARG A 14 -15.40 -26.18 -21.40
N THR A 15 -14.64 -27.27 -21.33
CA THR A 15 -13.98 -27.71 -20.08
C THR A 15 -12.94 -26.70 -19.64
N ARG A 16 -12.15 -26.13 -20.57
CA ARG A 16 -11.17 -25.07 -20.26
C ARG A 16 -11.83 -23.77 -19.81
N THR A 17 -12.96 -23.38 -20.39
CA THR A 17 -13.74 -22.21 -19.92
C THR A 17 -14.40 -22.47 -18.57
N TYR A 18 -14.85 -23.70 -18.30
CA TYR A 18 -15.41 -24.08 -17.00
C TYR A 18 -14.35 -24.10 -15.89
N MET A 19 -13.13 -24.57 -16.17
CA MET A 19 -12.01 -24.57 -15.24
C MET A 19 -11.41 -23.17 -14.97
N ASN A 20 -11.68 -22.18 -15.84
CA ASN A 20 -11.27 -20.78 -15.66
C ASN A 20 -12.39 -19.89 -15.11
N GLN A 21 -13.46 -20.49 -14.56
CA GLN A 21 -14.51 -19.74 -13.89
C GLN A 21 -14.24 -19.60 -12.39
N ILE A 22 -14.57 -18.42 -11.88
CA ILE A 22 -14.62 -18.12 -10.45
C ILE A 22 -16.04 -17.70 -10.09
N VAL A 23 -16.40 -17.86 -8.82
CA VAL A 23 -17.69 -17.44 -8.28
C VAL A 23 -17.46 -16.25 -7.38
N VAL A 24 -18.27 -15.21 -7.53
CA VAL A 24 -18.30 -14.08 -6.59
C VAL A 24 -19.00 -14.54 -5.31
N GLU A 25 -18.36 -14.43 -4.17
CA GLU A 25 -18.85 -14.84 -2.85
C GLU A 25 -19.23 -13.64 -1.98
N THR A 26 -18.83 -12.42 -2.38
CA THR A 26 -19.17 -11.16 -1.71
C THR A 26 -20.36 -10.45 -2.36
N THR A 27 -20.95 -9.48 -1.66
CA THR A 27 -22.03 -8.61 -2.20
C THR A 27 -21.53 -7.30 -2.78
N ASP A 28 -20.27 -6.95 -2.51
CA ASP A 28 -19.73 -5.60 -2.75
C ASP A 28 -18.77 -5.57 -3.94
N ALA A 29 -18.63 -6.69 -4.63
CA ALA A 29 -17.76 -6.82 -5.78
C ALA A 29 -18.16 -5.86 -6.91
N VAL A 30 -17.16 -5.15 -7.45
CA VAL A 30 -17.37 -4.20 -8.55
C VAL A 30 -16.57 -4.59 -9.78
N LEU A 31 -17.19 -4.42 -10.94
CA LEU A 31 -16.55 -4.50 -12.24
C LEU A 31 -16.12 -3.10 -12.67
N LYS A 32 -14.85 -2.93 -13.02
CA LYS A 32 -14.20 -1.67 -13.39
C LYS A 32 -13.71 -1.66 -14.84
N GLU A 33 -13.43 -0.46 -15.35
CA GLU A 33 -12.86 -0.27 -16.69
C GLU A 33 -11.39 -0.68 -16.79
N GLY A 34 -10.63 -0.59 -15.69
CA GLY A 34 -9.23 -0.93 -15.64
C GLY A 34 -8.80 -1.55 -14.31
N PRO A 35 -7.57 -2.11 -14.26
CA PRO A 35 -7.02 -2.81 -13.10
C PRO A 35 -6.47 -1.82 -12.05
N GLY A 36 -7.35 -1.10 -11.37
CA GLY A 36 -6.96 -0.09 -10.38
C GLY A 36 -8.16 0.57 -9.68
N THR A 37 -7.92 1.18 -8.52
CA THR A 37 -8.97 1.88 -7.76
C THR A 37 -9.37 3.21 -8.40
N GLU A 38 -8.46 3.81 -9.17
CA GLU A 38 -8.65 5.03 -9.95
C GLU A 38 -9.58 4.87 -11.15
N PHE A 39 -9.75 3.64 -11.66
CA PHE A 39 -10.62 3.41 -12.82
C PHE A 39 -12.10 3.47 -12.43
N PRO A 40 -12.96 4.01 -13.32
CA PRO A 40 -14.40 4.05 -13.11
C PRO A 40 -15.01 2.67 -12.88
N GLN A 41 -16.01 2.62 -12.00
CA GLN A 41 -16.88 1.47 -11.82
C GLN A 41 -17.88 1.38 -12.97
N LYS A 42 -17.97 0.21 -13.60
CA LYS A 42 -18.94 -0.11 -14.66
C LYS A 42 -20.25 -0.64 -14.07
N SER A 43 -20.15 -1.54 -13.09
CA SER A 43 -21.32 -2.16 -12.46
C SER A 43 -20.94 -2.92 -11.19
N PHE A 44 -21.91 -3.18 -10.32
CA PHE A 44 -21.78 -4.20 -9.28
C PHE A 44 -21.86 -5.60 -9.87
N LEU A 45 -21.18 -6.54 -9.22
CA LEU A 45 -21.28 -7.98 -9.43
C LEU A 45 -22.11 -8.58 -8.30
N LYS A 46 -22.91 -9.59 -8.61
CA LYS A 46 -23.78 -10.24 -7.62
C LYS A 46 -23.04 -11.37 -6.93
N LYS A 47 -23.34 -11.62 -5.65
CA LYS A 47 -22.99 -12.88 -5.00
C LYS A 47 -23.51 -14.06 -5.83
N GLU A 48 -22.73 -15.13 -5.87
CA GLU A 48 -22.85 -16.34 -6.69
C GLU A 48 -22.68 -16.14 -8.20
N GLN A 49 -22.42 -14.91 -8.67
CA GLN A 49 -22.20 -14.65 -10.09
C GLN A 49 -20.91 -15.33 -10.57
N ARG A 50 -21.00 -16.05 -11.69
CA ARG A 50 -19.85 -16.69 -12.33
C ARG A 50 -19.13 -15.75 -13.27
N LEU A 51 -17.81 -15.71 -13.15
CA LEU A 51 -16.93 -14.90 -13.99
C LEU A 51 -15.93 -15.80 -14.70
N THR A 52 -15.81 -15.67 -16.01
CA THR A 52 -14.74 -16.30 -16.78
C THR A 52 -13.49 -15.43 -16.72
N VAL A 53 -12.38 -15.93 -16.18
CA VAL A 53 -11.13 -15.18 -16.07
C VAL A 53 -10.34 -15.25 -17.38
N TYR A 54 -10.04 -14.09 -17.95
CA TYR A 54 -9.24 -13.94 -19.16
C TYR A 54 -7.76 -13.68 -18.87
N SER A 55 -7.47 -12.80 -17.92
CA SER A 55 -6.11 -12.47 -17.54
C SER A 55 -6.06 -11.96 -16.10
N ARG A 56 -4.86 -11.95 -15.52
CA ARG A 56 -4.60 -11.39 -14.19
C ARG A 56 -3.54 -10.29 -14.30
N LYS A 57 -3.71 -9.21 -13.56
CA LYS A 57 -2.73 -8.14 -13.43
C LYS A 57 -2.85 -7.51 -12.04
N ASN A 58 -1.81 -7.60 -11.22
CA ASN A 58 -1.75 -6.94 -9.90
C ASN A 58 -2.99 -7.19 -9.03
N HIS A 59 -3.39 -8.47 -8.84
CA HIS A 59 -4.60 -8.86 -8.09
C HIS A 59 -5.93 -8.43 -8.73
N TRP A 60 -5.91 -7.86 -9.92
CA TRP A 60 -7.10 -7.63 -10.72
C TRP A 60 -7.27 -8.75 -11.74
N LEU A 61 -8.49 -9.24 -11.85
CA LEU A 61 -8.90 -10.24 -12.81
C LEU A 61 -9.65 -9.53 -13.93
N HIS A 62 -9.13 -9.61 -15.15
CA HIS A 62 -9.92 -9.27 -16.32
C HIS A 62 -10.88 -10.41 -16.57
N VAL A 63 -12.17 -10.14 -16.45
CA VAL A 63 -13.22 -11.15 -16.45
C VAL A 63 -14.28 -10.86 -17.49
N LYS A 64 -14.99 -11.92 -17.88
CA LYS A 64 -16.29 -11.84 -18.54
C LYS A 64 -17.37 -12.41 -17.63
N THR A 65 -18.42 -11.64 -17.39
CA THR A 65 -19.62 -12.08 -16.67
C THR A 65 -20.45 -13.04 -17.54
N ASP A 66 -21.33 -13.79 -16.89
CA ASP A 66 -22.38 -14.61 -17.52
C ASP A 66 -23.23 -13.86 -18.57
N ASN A 67 -23.59 -12.60 -18.30
CA ASN A 67 -24.32 -11.73 -19.24
C ASN A 67 -23.43 -11.06 -20.30
N GLY A 68 -22.15 -11.47 -20.39
CA GLY A 68 -21.24 -11.10 -21.47
C GLY A 68 -20.48 -9.79 -21.28
N LYS A 69 -20.68 -9.05 -20.19
CA LYS A 69 -19.91 -7.85 -19.87
C LYS A 69 -18.46 -8.21 -19.53
N THR A 70 -17.53 -7.38 -19.97
CA THR A 70 -16.11 -7.50 -19.63
C THR A 70 -15.64 -6.34 -18.78
N GLY A 71 -14.62 -6.58 -17.95
CA GLY A 71 -13.98 -5.56 -17.13
C GLY A 71 -13.03 -6.18 -16.12
N TRP A 72 -12.57 -5.36 -15.18
CA TRP A 72 -11.64 -5.76 -14.15
C TRP A 72 -12.32 -5.83 -12.80
N VAL A 73 -12.07 -6.88 -12.04
CA VAL A 73 -12.54 -7.03 -10.66
C VAL A 73 -11.34 -7.40 -9.79
N ALA A 74 -11.29 -6.85 -8.59
CA ALA A 74 -10.25 -7.20 -7.64
C ALA A 74 -10.47 -8.62 -7.08
N ASP A 75 -9.41 -9.42 -6.94
CA ASP A 75 -9.51 -10.79 -6.44
C ASP A 75 -10.06 -10.86 -5.01
N TRP A 76 -9.69 -9.92 -4.13
CA TRP A 76 -10.21 -9.78 -2.76
C TRP A 76 -11.69 -9.42 -2.70
N MET A 77 -12.25 -8.88 -3.79
CA MET A 77 -13.68 -8.61 -3.88
C MET A 77 -14.46 -9.86 -4.30
N ILE A 78 -13.81 -10.90 -4.79
CA ILE A 78 -14.50 -12.07 -5.34
C ILE A 78 -14.73 -13.12 -4.27
N ALA A 79 -13.76 -13.45 -3.43
CA ALA A 79 -13.95 -14.52 -2.45
C ALA A 79 -14.13 -13.96 -1.03
N ASP A 80 -15.07 -14.54 -0.28
CA ASP A 80 -15.43 -14.13 1.07
C ASP A 80 -14.29 -14.62 1.99
N GLY A 81 -13.49 -13.70 2.52
CA GLY A 81 -12.30 -14.06 3.28
C GLY A 81 -11.06 -14.39 2.43
N TYR A 82 -10.98 -13.98 1.16
CA TYR A 82 -9.75 -14.11 0.37
C TYR A 82 -8.65 -13.15 0.86
N LYS A 83 -7.92 -13.58 1.88
CA LYS A 83 -6.50 -13.29 1.98
C LYS A 83 -5.81 -14.65 1.86
N ASN A 84 -5.17 -14.94 0.74
CA ASN A 84 -4.12 -15.95 0.79
C ASN A 84 -3.22 -15.58 1.96
N PRO A 85 -2.76 -16.54 2.78
CA PRO A 85 -1.78 -16.26 3.81
C PRO A 85 -0.66 -15.43 3.19
N ILE A 86 -0.39 -14.26 3.77
CA ILE A 86 0.67 -13.39 3.28
C ILE A 86 1.95 -13.98 3.85
N GLU A 87 2.57 -14.88 3.10
CA GLU A 87 3.78 -15.59 3.51
C GLU A 87 5.04 -14.83 3.09
N LYS A 88 4.92 -13.98 2.07
CA LYS A 88 6.02 -13.23 1.46
C LYS A 88 5.55 -11.87 0.99
N LEU A 89 6.52 -10.96 0.89
CA LEU A 89 6.28 -9.56 0.53
C LEU A 89 5.60 -9.39 -0.85
N SER A 90 5.89 -10.28 -1.81
CA SER A 90 5.25 -10.26 -3.14
C SER A 90 3.74 -10.49 -3.12
N ASP A 91 3.21 -11.06 -2.04
CA ASP A 91 1.79 -11.39 -1.92
C ASP A 91 1.02 -10.28 -1.20
N ALA A 92 1.74 -9.27 -0.67
CA ALA A 92 1.16 -8.18 0.10
C ALA A 92 0.71 -7.00 -0.78
N THR A 93 -0.37 -6.36 -0.35
CA THR A 93 -0.78 -5.03 -0.81
C THR A 93 -0.37 -3.98 0.21
N ILE A 94 0.50 -3.06 -0.18
CA ILE A 94 1.01 -1.98 0.68
C ILE A 94 0.48 -0.64 0.18
N VAL A 95 -0.06 0.16 1.09
CA VAL A 95 -0.32 1.58 0.82
C VAL A 95 0.79 2.42 1.40
N ILE A 96 1.37 3.29 0.57
CA ILE A 96 2.35 4.29 1.00
C ILE A 96 1.68 5.66 0.95
N ASP A 97 1.69 6.34 2.08
CA ASP A 97 1.17 7.68 2.23
C ASP A 97 2.31 8.70 2.29
N ALA A 98 2.45 9.49 1.23
CA ALA A 98 3.37 10.63 1.24
C ALA A 98 2.67 11.81 1.93
N GLY A 99 3.10 12.15 3.16
CA GLY A 99 2.54 13.22 3.97
C GLY A 99 2.40 14.55 3.21
N HIS A 100 1.40 15.35 3.55
CA HIS A 100 1.13 16.68 2.96
C HIS A 100 0.86 16.63 1.44
N GLY A 101 1.15 17.71 0.72
CA GLY A 101 1.08 17.80 -0.75
C GLY A 101 0.19 18.94 -1.26
N GLY A 102 0.50 19.43 -2.45
CA GLY A 102 -0.21 20.53 -3.09
C GLY A 102 -0.10 21.82 -2.27
N ALA A 103 -1.22 22.34 -1.82
CA ALA A 103 -1.27 23.58 -1.02
C ALA A 103 -0.68 23.42 0.39
N ASP A 104 -0.66 22.19 0.92
CA ASP A 104 -0.07 21.89 2.22
C ASP A 104 1.42 21.57 2.06
N SER A 105 2.28 22.47 2.53
CA SER A 105 3.74 22.30 2.47
C SER A 105 4.28 21.30 3.48
N GLY A 106 3.51 20.99 4.53
CA GLY A 106 4.06 20.49 5.79
C GLY A 106 5.01 21.49 6.45
N ALA A 107 5.82 21.01 7.37
CA ALA A 107 6.80 21.81 8.08
C ALA A 107 7.90 22.35 7.13
N LEU A 108 8.50 23.47 7.53
CA LEU A 108 9.62 24.06 6.81
C LEU A 108 10.93 23.66 7.47
N SER A 109 11.89 23.23 6.66
CA SER A 109 13.26 23.01 7.13
C SER A 109 13.94 24.32 7.53
N ILE A 110 15.08 24.22 8.21
CA ILE A 110 15.98 25.36 8.49
C ILE A 110 16.51 26.08 7.22
N LYS A 111 16.43 25.45 6.04
CA LYS A 111 16.78 26.00 4.72
C LYS A 111 15.54 26.37 3.87
N ASN A 112 14.37 26.57 4.49
CA ASN A 112 13.08 26.90 3.85
C ASN A 112 12.63 25.90 2.75
N LYS A 113 13.05 24.64 2.83
CA LYS A 113 12.52 23.55 2.01
C LYS A 113 11.30 22.95 2.69
N MET A 114 10.33 22.56 1.87
CA MET A 114 9.03 22.05 2.31
C MET A 114 9.08 20.54 2.55
N GLU A 115 8.54 20.08 3.66
CA GLU A 115 8.41 18.67 4.04
C GLU A 115 7.78 17.81 2.93
N LYS A 116 6.69 18.29 2.31
CA LYS A 116 5.97 17.58 1.24
C LYS A 116 6.87 17.08 0.09
N LYS A 117 8.00 17.75 -0.14
CA LYS A 117 8.97 17.37 -1.17
C LYS A 117 9.72 16.10 -0.73
N TYR A 118 10.18 16.06 0.51
CA TYR A 118 10.95 14.95 1.04
C TYR A 118 10.06 13.75 1.30
N THR A 119 8.83 13.94 1.81
CA THR A 119 7.89 12.82 1.98
C THR A 119 7.60 12.13 0.66
N LEU A 120 7.47 12.89 -0.44
CA LEU A 120 7.30 12.33 -1.77
C LEU A 120 8.54 11.58 -2.27
N LEU A 121 9.75 12.09 -2.00
CA LEU A 121 11.00 11.42 -2.39
C LEU A 121 11.13 10.06 -1.69
N TYR A 122 10.89 10.02 -0.38
CA TYR A 122 10.96 8.79 0.41
C TYR A 122 9.89 7.79 -0.02
N ALA A 123 8.65 8.25 -0.17
CA ALA A 123 7.54 7.41 -0.58
C ALA A 123 7.75 6.78 -1.97
N LYS A 124 8.28 7.53 -2.94
CA LYS A 124 8.62 6.99 -4.27
C LYS A 124 9.76 5.99 -4.23
N GLU A 125 10.76 6.23 -3.40
CA GLU A 125 11.86 5.30 -3.27
C GLU A 125 11.43 3.99 -2.59
N LEU A 126 10.58 4.07 -1.57
CA LEU A 126 9.95 2.89 -0.97
C LEU A 126 9.04 2.14 -1.97
N GLU A 127 8.24 2.86 -2.77
CA GLU A 127 7.44 2.29 -3.84
C GLU A 127 8.32 1.46 -4.79
N GLN A 128 9.38 2.07 -5.35
CA GLN A 128 10.29 1.39 -6.27
C GLN A 128 10.94 0.15 -5.66
N LYS A 129 11.41 0.24 -4.41
CA LYS A 129 12.03 -0.90 -3.71
C LYS A 129 11.01 -2.03 -3.52
N LEU A 130 9.79 -1.72 -3.08
CA LEU A 130 8.73 -2.70 -2.87
C LEU A 130 8.26 -3.34 -4.19
N GLU A 131 8.05 -2.56 -5.25
CA GLU A 131 7.73 -3.06 -6.58
C GLU A 131 8.83 -3.97 -7.13
N GLY A 132 10.09 -3.70 -6.80
CA GLY A 132 11.23 -4.57 -7.12
C GLY A 132 11.14 -5.99 -6.52
N TYR A 133 10.38 -6.16 -5.43
CA TYR A 133 10.05 -7.47 -4.85
C TYR A 133 8.76 -8.09 -5.42
N GLY A 134 8.13 -7.45 -6.41
CA GLY A 134 6.82 -7.83 -6.93
C GLY A 134 5.66 -7.45 -6.01
N THR A 135 5.91 -6.64 -4.97
CA THR A 135 4.89 -6.18 -4.02
C THR A 135 3.91 -5.27 -4.73
N LYS A 136 2.63 -5.38 -4.38
CA LYS A 136 1.63 -4.45 -4.88
C LYS A 136 1.65 -3.18 -4.05
N VAL A 137 1.90 -2.04 -4.70
CA VAL A 137 1.98 -0.74 -4.01
C VAL A 137 0.91 0.21 -4.53
N TYR A 138 0.29 0.95 -3.61
CA TYR A 138 -0.58 2.08 -3.92
C TYR A 138 -0.09 3.31 -3.17
N MET A 139 0.18 4.40 -3.88
CA MET A 139 0.48 5.68 -3.26
C MET A 139 -0.77 6.54 -3.06
N THR A 140 -0.92 7.20 -1.91
CA THR A 140 -1.96 8.23 -1.74
C THR A 140 -1.73 9.41 -2.69
N ARG A 141 -0.45 9.74 -2.97
CA ARG A 141 -0.03 10.63 -4.06
C ARG A 141 1.34 10.23 -4.63
N SER A 142 1.45 10.26 -5.96
CA SER A 142 2.70 10.04 -6.71
C SER A 142 3.26 11.34 -7.33
N SER A 143 2.64 12.47 -7.04
CA SER A 143 3.05 13.83 -7.47
C SER A 143 2.76 14.85 -6.35
N ASP A 144 3.17 16.12 -6.57
CA ASP A 144 2.85 17.21 -5.66
C ASP A 144 1.40 17.67 -5.88
N LYS A 145 0.45 16.98 -5.24
CA LYS A 145 -0.98 17.27 -5.29
C LYS A 145 -1.59 17.22 -3.90
N THR A 146 -2.66 17.99 -3.70
CA THR A 146 -3.44 17.95 -2.46
C THR A 146 -4.19 16.61 -2.36
N VAL A 147 -4.09 15.95 -1.21
CA VAL A 147 -4.90 14.79 -0.84
C VAL A 147 -5.43 15.03 0.57
N SER A 148 -6.74 14.98 0.75
CA SER A 148 -7.37 15.18 2.06
C SER A 148 -6.94 14.09 3.04
N LEU A 149 -6.88 14.42 4.33
CA LEU A 149 -6.49 13.47 5.38
C LEU A 149 -7.41 12.23 5.40
N SER A 150 -8.72 12.42 5.23
CA SER A 150 -9.70 11.32 5.26
C SER A 150 -9.60 10.37 4.07
N SER A 151 -9.19 10.83 2.89
CA SER A 151 -9.05 9.96 1.72
C SER A 151 -7.88 8.97 1.83
N ARG A 152 -6.87 9.27 2.67
CA ARG A 152 -5.67 8.44 2.85
C ARG A 152 -6.00 7.06 3.48
N PRO A 153 -6.66 6.96 4.65
CA PRO A 153 -7.06 5.67 5.20
C PRO A 153 -8.18 5.00 4.38
N ILE A 154 -9.05 5.77 3.72
CA ILE A 154 -10.06 5.22 2.80
C ILE A 154 -9.41 4.42 1.67
N LEU A 155 -8.30 4.91 1.09
CA LEU A 155 -7.58 4.16 0.07
C LEU A 155 -7.09 2.80 0.61
N ALA A 156 -6.50 2.78 1.81
CA ALA A 156 -6.04 1.54 2.46
C ALA A 156 -7.17 0.54 2.66
N GLN A 157 -8.33 1.01 3.10
CA GLN A 157 -9.52 0.20 3.23
C GLN A 157 -10.00 -0.33 1.87
N GLN A 158 -10.09 0.53 0.84
CA GLN A 158 -10.59 0.17 -0.49
C GLN A 158 -9.73 -0.87 -1.22
N VAL A 159 -8.42 -0.84 -1.00
CA VAL A 159 -7.48 -1.82 -1.57
C VAL A 159 -7.19 -2.98 -0.63
N HIS A 160 -7.84 -3.02 0.53
CA HIS A 160 -7.66 -4.04 1.58
C HIS A 160 -6.18 -4.22 1.96
N ALA A 161 -5.47 -3.10 2.10
CA ALA A 161 -4.03 -3.07 2.34
C ALA A 161 -3.62 -3.93 3.55
N ASP A 162 -2.53 -4.67 3.40
CA ASP A 162 -1.96 -5.49 4.46
C ASP A 162 -1.09 -4.67 5.40
N ALA A 163 -0.55 -3.56 4.90
CA ALA A 163 0.04 -2.51 5.69
C ALA A 163 -0.13 -1.14 5.01
N PHE A 164 -0.29 -0.11 5.84
CA PHE A 164 -0.29 1.29 5.47
C PHE A 164 0.90 1.99 6.15
N ILE A 165 1.72 2.69 5.37
CA ILE A 165 2.90 3.39 5.85
C ILE A 165 2.79 4.85 5.46
N SER A 166 2.58 5.73 6.43
CA SER A 166 2.68 7.17 6.23
C SER A 166 4.09 7.66 6.53
N ILE A 167 4.63 8.54 5.68
CA ILE A 167 5.98 9.08 5.81
C ILE A 167 5.89 10.59 5.97
N HIS A 168 6.51 11.07 7.05
CA HIS A 168 6.56 12.45 7.51
C HIS A 168 7.96 12.81 8.05
N PHE A 169 8.15 14.10 8.34
CA PHE A 169 9.30 14.58 9.11
C PHE A 169 8.83 15.51 10.22
N ASP A 170 9.38 15.27 11.40
CA ASP A 170 8.97 15.94 12.61
C ASP A 170 9.40 17.41 12.61
N SER A 171 8.83 18.21 13.49
CA SER A 171 9.31 19.58 13.72
C SER A 171 9.04 20.03 15.14
N CYS A 172 9.83 20.96 15.64
CA CYS A 172 9.65 21.53 16.97
C CYS A 172 9.61 23.06 16.93
N ASP A 173 9.04 23.70 17.96
CA ASP A 173 8.84 25.16 17.99
C ASP A 173 10.14 25.96 17.83
N GLN A 174 11.24 25.45 18.40
CA GLN A 174 12.56 26.08 18.34
C GLN A 174 13.49 25.27 17.43
N PRO A 175 13.98 25.83 16.31
CA PRO A 175 14.90 25.12 15.43
C PRO A 175 16.11 24.55 16.18
N ASN A 176 16.50 23.32 15.84
CA ASN A 176 17.58 22.56 16.50
C ASN A 176 17.32 22.12 17.95
N ALA A 177 16.09 22.21 18.47
CA ALA A 177 15.79 21.77 19.84
C ALA A 177 15.50 20.27 19.98
N ALA A 178 15.25 19.56 18.87
CA ALA A 178 14.96 18.13 18.88
C ALA A 178 15.64 17.41 17.70
N SER A 179 15.88 16.11 17.83
CA SER A 179 16.54 15.29 16.81
C SER A 179 16.08 13.84 16.94
N GLY A 180 16.27 13.08 15.87
CA GLY A 180 15.97 11.65 15.80
C GLY A 180 14.66 11.35 15.08
N PHE A 181 14.40 10.06 14.89
CA PHE A 181 13.23 9.56 14.18
C PHE A 181 12.37 8.68 15.09
N THR A 182 11.06 8.68 14.85
CA THR A 182 10.07 7.95 15.65
C THR A 182 9.14 7.16 14.74
N THR A 183 8.77 5.95 15.17
CA THR A 183 7.73 5.15 14.51
C THR A 183 6.44 5.19 15.32
N TYR A 184 5.41 5.82 14.77
CA TYR A 184 4.12 5.96 15.43
C TYR A 184 3.13 4.86 15.02
N TYR A 185 2.34 4.41 16.00
CA TYR A 185 1.17 3.56 15.80
C TYR A 185 -0.03 4.13 16.55
N TYR A 186 -1.25 3.72 16.19
CA TYR A 186 -2.45 4.07 16.97
C TYR A 186 -3.11 2.83 17.57
N HIS A 187 -3.47 1.86 16.73
CA HIS A 187 -4.12 0.63 17.13
C HIS A 187 -3.13 -0.37 17.73
N THR A 188 -3.53 -1.08 18.78
CA THR A 188 -2.75 -2.21 19.30
C THR A 188 -2.88 -3.43 18.39
N GLY A 189 -2.18 -4.53 18.70
CA GLY A 189 -2.20 -5.73 17.85
C GLY A 189 -1.34 -5.55 16.61
N LYS A 190 -1.93 -5.67 15.41
CA LYS A 190 -1.18 -5.69 14.14
C LYS A 190 -0.42 -4.40 13.84
N SER A 191 -0.99 -3.22 14.12
CA SER A 191 -0.28 -1.95 13.89
C SER A 191 0.93 -1.78 14.83
N LEU A 192 0.80 -2.11 16.12
CA LEU A 192 1.93 -2.12 17.05
C LEU A 192 3.00 -3.15 16.65
N LYS A 193 2.59 -4.34 16.17
CA LYS A 193 3.51 -5.37 15.65
C LYS A 193 4.28 -4.83 14.44
N LEU A 194 3.58 -4.24 13.47
CA LEU A 194 4.17 -3.59 12.29
C LEU A 194 5.17 -2.50 12.70
N ALA A 195 4.78 -1.61 13.62
CA ALA A 195 5.64 -0.54 14.13
C ALA A 195 6.93 -1.08 14.75
N ARG A 196 6.84 -2.13 15.57
CA ARG A 196 8.02 -2.77 16.17
C ARG A 196 8.90 -3.44 15.13
N CYS A 197 8.32 -4.18 14.18
CA CYS A 197 9.09 -4.86 13.13
C CYS A 197 9.87 -3.86 12.26
N ILE A 198 9.25 -2.73 11.88
CA ILE A 198 9.91 -1.64 11.16
C ILE A 198 10.97 -0.98 12.05
N ASN A 199 10.60 -0.54 13.25
CA ASN A 199 11.51 0.21 14.11
C ASN A 199 12.77 -0.58 14.50
N GLN A 200 12.63 -1.87 14.80
CA GLN A 200 13.75 -2.78 15.11
C GLN A 200 14.59 -3.17 13.90
N SER A 201 14.15 -2.82 12.69
CA SER A 201 14.88 -3.13 11.46
C SER A 201 15.79 -2.01 11.01
N PHE A 202 15.55 -0.77 11.49
CA PHE A 202 16.43 0.37 11.25
C PHE A 202 17.84 0.10 11.76
N GLY A 203 18.81 0.28 10.86
CA GLY A 203 20.24 0.25 11.14
C GLY A 203 20.73 1.58 11.71
N ALA A 204 22.01 1.86 11.47
CA ALA A 204 22.67 3.07 11.97
C ALA A 204 22.48 4.24 11.01
N LEU A 205 21.25 4.72 10.87
CA LEU A 205 20.85 5.80 9.94
C LEU A 205 21.44 7.20 10.28
N GLY A 206 22.49 7.33 11.08
CA GLY A 206 23.09 8.65 11.41
C GLY A 206 22.24 9.57 12.32
N LEU A 207 20.95 9.28 12.50
CA LEU A 207 20.04 9.88 13.47
C LEU A 207 19.67 8.91 14.58
N GLU A 208 19.28 9.45 15.73
CA GLU A 208 18.87 8.65 16.88
C GLU A 208 17.50 7.99 16.61
N ASN A 209 17.40 6.68 16.85
CA ASN A 209 16.12 5.98 16.86
C ASN A 209 15.43 6.22 18.20
N ARG A 210 14.35 7.01 18.20
CA ARG A 210 13.56 7.35 19.39
C ARG A 210 12.55 6.26 19.78
N GLY A 211 12.48 5.20 18.97
CA GLY A 211 11.66 4.03 19.22
C GLY A 211 10.25 4.12 18.67
N VAL A 212 9.35 3.39 19.33
CA VAL A 212 7.95 3.24 18.93
C VAL A 212 7.05 3.95 19.92
N GLU A 213 6.19 4.84 19.45
CA GLU A 213 5.26 5.61 20.27
C GLU A 213 3.82 5.53 19.77
N LYS A 214 2.85 5.69 20.69
CA LYS A 214 1.45 5.82 20.30
C LYS A 214 1.18 7.26 19.87
N GLY A 215 0.69 7.47 18.65
CA GLY A 215 0.37 8.78 18.09
C GLY A 215 -1.08 8.89 17.61
N ASP A 216 -1.76 9.98 17.95
CA ASP A 216 -3.16 10.25 17.55
C ASP A 216 -3.26 11.01 16.21
N PHE A 217 -2.74 10.39 15.15
CA PHE A 217 -2.79 10.94 13.81
C PHE A 217 -3.93 10.31 13.01
N LEU A 218 -4.77 11.13 12.37
CA LEU A 218 -5.98 10.68 11.67
C LEU A 218 -5.70 9.53 10.69
N VAL A 219 -4.61 9.61 9.92
CA VAL A 219 -4.27 8.63 8.88
C VAL A 219 -3.96 7.22 9.40
N ILE A 220 -3.63 7.08 10.70
CA ILE A 220 -3.43 5.79 11.38
C ILE A 220 -4.52 5.49 12.41
N ARG A 221 -5.17 6.52 12.99
CA ARG A 221 -6.32 6.36 13.88
C ARG A 221 -7.54 5.84 13.12
N ASP A 222 -7.89 6.49 12.02
CA ASP A 222 -9.11 6.19 11.25
C ASP A 222 -8.85 5.11 10.18
N ASN A 223 -7.70 4.42 10.28
CA ASN A 223 -7.32 3.34 9.38
C ASN A 223 -7.54 1.98 10.05
N THR A 224 -8.39 1.16 9.45
CA THR A 224 -8.70 -0.18 9.96
C THR A 224 -7.68 -1.23 9.55
N GLN A 225 -6.80 -0.92 8.59
CA GLN A 225 -5.69 -1.79 8.21
C GLN A 225 -4.48 -1.58 9.15
N PRO A 226 -3.58 -2.57 9.27
CA PRO A 226 -2.31 -2.38 9.99
C PRO A 226 -1.58 -1.15 9.47
N SER A 227 -1.25 -0.21 10.35
CA SER A 227 -0.86 1.15 9.94
C SER A 227 0.17 1.76 10.87
N VAL A 228 1.13 2.47 10.26
CA VAL A 228 2.19 3.22 10.95
C VAL A 228 2.40 4.59 10.30
N LEU A 229 2.92 5.53 11.08
CA LEU A 229 3.42 6.81 10.61
C LEU A 229 4.89 6.92 11.02
N LEU A 230 5.76 7.21 10.05
CA LEU A 230 7.21 7.31 10.23
C LEU A 230 7.58 8.79 10.22
N GLU A 231 8.05 9.29 11.36
CA GLU A 231 8.69 10.62 11.44
C GLU A 231 10.20 10.43 11.28
N MET A 232 10.73 10.67 10.07
CA MET A 232 12.08 10.24 9.67
C MET A 232 13.19 11.25 9.99
N GLY A 233 13.04 12.01 11.08
CA GLY A 233 13.94 13.08 11.53
C GLY A 233 13.22 14.41 11.73
N TYR A 234 13.82 15.35 12.46
CA TYR A 234 13.28 16.71 12.66
C TYR A 234 13.71 17.64 11.51
N ILE A 235 12.79 18.01 10.62
CA ILE A 235 13.11 18.75 9.39
C ILE A 235 13.72 20.14 9.66
N ASN A 236 13.38 20.75 10.79
CA ASN A 236 13.88 22.06 11.21
C ASN A 236 15.13 21.99 12.13
N THR A 237 15.75 20.83 12.24
CA THR A 237 17.06 20.64 12.88
C THR A 237 18.13 20.45 11.81
N GLN A 238 19.22 21.22 11.87
CA GLN A 238 20.26 21.26 10.84
C GLN A 238 20.89 19.89 10.59
N LYS A 239 21.30 19.18 11.66
CA LYS A 239 21.87 17.83 11.60
C LYS A 239 20.89 16.85 10.92
N ASP A 240 19.65 16.85 11.35
CA ASP A 240 18.61 15.97 10.82
C ASP A 240 18.33 16.30 9.36
N PHE A 241 18.19 17.58 9.01
CA PHE A 241 17.93 17.99 7.64
C PHE A 241 19.07 17.65 6.67
N ASP A 242 20.32 17.72 7.12
CA ASP A 242 21.47 17.28 6.31
C ASP A 242 21.39 15.78 6.00
N ASN A 243 20.88 14.95 6.92
CA ASN A 243 20.58 13.53 6.66
C ASN A 243 19.32 13.36 5.79
N ILE A 244 18.19 14.03 6.12
CA ILE A 244 16.92 13.94 5.38
C ILE A 244 17.10 14.29 3.90
N SER A 245 17.98 15.25 3.60
CA SER A 245 18.27 15.67 2.24
C SER A 245 19.31 14.81 1.50
N ASP A 246 19.99 13.91 2.20
CA ASP A 246 20.95 12.97 1.64
C ASP A 246 20.23 11.75 1.01
N PRO A 247 20.44 11.49 -0.30
CA PRO A 247 19.97 10.27 -0.94
C PRO A 247 20.39 8.96 -0.26
N SER A 248 21.57 8.89 0.35
CA SER A 248 22.06 7.67 1.00
C SER A 248 21.27 7.35 2.27
N TYR A 249 21.04 8.34 3.14
CA TYR A 249 20.18 8.18 4.32
C TYR A 249 18.76 7.74 3.93
N ARG A 250 18.19 8.35 2.88
CA ARG A 250 16.88 7.94 2.37
C ARG A 250 16.87 6.48 1.87
N SER A 251 17.85 6.07 1.09
CA SER A 251 17.91 4.70 0.56
C SER A 251 18.03 3.68 1.69
N GLU A 252 18.95 3.91 2.62
CA GLU A 252 19.17 3.00 3.76
C GLU A 252 17.91 2.90 4.62
N ALA A 253 17.27 4.03 4.93
CA ALA A 253 16.02 4.05 5.69
C ALA A 253 14.91 3.26 4.98
N MET A 254 14.75 3.41 3.66
CA MET A 254 13.71 2.69 2.91
C MET A 254 14.04 1.20 2.76
N ASP A 255 15.32 0.82 2.65
CA ASP A 255 15.73 -0.60 2.71
C ASP A 255 15.37 -1.24 4.06
N ASP A 256 15.55 -0.50 5.16
CA ASP A 256 15.19 -0.96 6.49
C ASP A 256 13.68 -1.05 6.71
N VAL A 257 12.89 -0.13 6.13
CA VAL A 257 11.42 -0.25 6.10
C VAL A 257 10.99 -1.52 5.37
N VAL A 258 11.59 -1.83 4.21
CA VAL A 258 11.31 -3.07 3.47
C VAL A 258 11.66 -4.31 4.31
N LYS A 259 12.81 -4.30 4.99
CA LYS A 259 13.23 -5.37 5.91
C LYS A 259 12.24 -5.54 7.06
N GLY A 260 11.75 -4.45 7.63
CA GLY A 260 10.73 -4.45 8.67
C GLY A 260 9.40 -5.02 8.21
N LEU A 261 8.96 -4.65 7.01
CA LEU A 261 7.76 -5.20 6.39
C LEU A 261 7.87 -6.71 6.16
N LYS A 262 9.02 -7.20 5.67
CA LYS A 262 9.26 -8.65 5.52
C LYS A 262 9.11 -9.38 6.85
N LYS A 263 9.75 -8.87 7.92
CA LYS A 263 9.61 -9.45 9.27
C LYS A 263 8.17 -9.41 9.79
N PHE A 264 7.42 -8.36 9.48
CA PHE A 264 6.00 -8.27 9.88
C PHE A 264 5.16 -9.35 9.19
N ILE A 265 5.42 -9.58 7.90
CA ILE A 265 4.72 -10.56 7.06
C ILE A 265 5.10 -12.00 7.43
N GLU A 266 6.39 -12.29 7.60
CA GLU A 266 6.91 -13.63 7.90
C GLU A 266 6.49 -14.12 9.30
N ASN A 267 6.32 -13.20 10.26
CA ASN A 267 5.93 -13.55 11.63
C ASN A 267 4.41 -13.51 11.84
N ASN A 268 3.57 -13.83 10.84
CA ASN A 268 2.10 -13.74 10.91
C ASN A 268 1.42 -14.80 11.82
N ASP A 269 2.06 -15.16 12.93
CA ASP A 269 1.45 -15.88 14.07
C ASP A 269 0.38 -15.04 14.78
#